data_AF-A0A538RWC9-F1
#
_entry.id   AF-A0A538RWC9-F1
#
_cell.length_a   1.000
_cell.length_b   1.000
_cell.length_c   1.000
_cell.angle_alpha   90.00
_cell.angle_beta   90.00
_cell.angle_gamma   90.00
#
_symmetry.space_group_name_H-M   'P 1'
#
loop_
_entity.id
_entity.type
_entity.pdbx_description
1 polymer ?
#
loop_
_entity_poly.entity_id
_entity_poly.type
_entity_poly.pdbx_seq_one_letter_code
_entity_poly.pdbx_strand_id
1 'polypeptide(L)' 'DAQTVARIMASKKVSPKGIGSGIRMIQYFLNRAGKGLSATRKKELEKAKQILQERMRKQKQTTQKKVSGTLRSR' A
#
# COMPACT_ATOMS: atom_id res chain seq x y z
N ASP A 1 11.82 7.02 6.89
CA ASP A 1 10.49 7.64 7.01
C ASP A 1 9.41 6.80 6.33
N ALA A 2 8.14 7.09 6.62
CA ALA A 2 6.98 6.36 6.12
C ALA A 2 6.79 6.43 4.59
N GLN A 3 7.16 7.54 3.94
CA GLN A 3 7.02 7.69 2.49
C GLN A 3 8.01 6.80 1.75
N THR A 4 9.25 6.69 2.26
CA THR A 4 10.26 5.79 1.72
C THR A 4 9.82 4.33 1.82
N VAL A 5 9.30 3.91 2.99
CA VAL A 5 8.74 2.55 3.16
C VAL A 5 7.59 2.30 2.19
N ALA A 6 6.64 3.23 2.08
CA ALA A 6 5.51 3.09 1.16
C ALA A 6 5.95 3.04 -0.32
N ARG A 7 6.95 3.83 -0.71
CA ARG A 7 7.51 3.80 -2.07
C ARG A 7 8.15 2.45 -2.39
N ILE A 8 8.98 1.93 -1.49
CA ILE A 8 9.63 0.63 -1.64
C ILE A 8 8.59 -0.49 -1.70
N MET A 9 7.63 -0.50 -0.77
CA MET A 9 6.58 -1.52 -0.69
C MET A 9 5.59 -1.46 -1.86
N ALA A 10 5.45 -0.33 -2.55
CA ALA A 10 4.64 -0.24 -3.75
C ALA A 10 5.32 -0.85 -5.00
N SER A 11 6.64 -1.05 -4.97
CA SER A 11 7.39 -1.63 -6.08
C SER A 11 7.10 -3.12 -6.25
N LYS A 12 6.97 -3.58 -7.50
CA LYS A 12 6.86 -5.01 -7.83
C LYS A 12 8.07 -5.83 -7.40
N LYS A 13 9.24 -5.20 -7.23
CA LYS A 13 10.45 -5.86 -6.72
C LYS A 13 10.26 -6.38 -5.30
N VAL A 14 9.54 -5.64 -4.46
CA VAL A 14 9.30 -5.99 -3.04
C VAL A 14 7.93 -6.62 -2.85
N SER A 15 6.95 -6.14 -3.61
CA SER A 15 5.56 -6.59 -3.58
C SER A 15 5.12 -7.07 -4.97
N PRO A 16 5.46 -8.30 -5.37
CA PRO A 16 5.23 -8.78 -6.74
C PRO A 16 3.77 -8.73 -7.20
N LYS A 17 2.83 -8.87 -6.25
CA LYS A 17 1.38 -8.79 -6.51
C LYS A 17 0.82 -7.36 -6.41
N GLY A 18 1.71 -6.35 -6.38
CA GLY A 18 1.37 -4.93 -6.33
C GLY A 18 1.08 -4.38 -4.93
N ILE A 19 0.49 -3.19 -4.89
CA ILE A 19 0.28 -2.40 -3.66
C ILE A 19 -0.47 -3.20 -2.58
N GLY A 20 -1.47 -4.01 -2.96
CA GLY A 20 -2.22 -4.84 -2.03
C GLY A 20 -1.36 -5.90 -1.32
N SER A 21 -0.32 -6.44 -1.96
CA SER A 21 0.66 -7.29 -1.27
C SER A 21 1.56 -6.51 -0.32
N GLY A 22 1.98 -5.30 -0.68
CA GLY A 22 2.77 -4.45 0.21
C GLY A 22 2.04 -4.06 1.49
N ILE A 23 0.75 -3.76 1.40
CA ILE A 23 -0.12 -3.50 2.57
C ILE A 23 -0.13 -4.73 3.50
N ARG A 24 -0.30 -5.94 2.93
CA ARG A 24 -0.31 -7.19 3.71
C ARG A 24 1.04 -7.46 4.36
N MET A 25 2.16 -7.18 3.68
CA MET A 25 3.49 -7.29 4.28
C MET A 25 3.66 -6.33 5.45
N ILE A 26 3.30 -5.06 5.31
CA ILE A 26 3.39 -4.11 6.44
C ILE A 26 2.53 -4.57 7.61
N GLN A 27 1.31 -5.05 7.35
CA GLN A 27 0.44 -5.59 8.39
C GLN A 27 1.09 -6.81 9.09
N TYR A 28 1.70 -7.71 8.33
CA TYR A 28 2.41 -8.85 8.87
C TYR A 28 3.56 -8.41 9.79
N PHE A 29 4.38 -7.43 9.38
CA PHE A 29 5.44 -6.90 10.24
C PHE A 29 4.90 -6.24 11.51
N LEU A 30 3.83 -5.45 11.42
CA LEU A 30 3.20 -4.87 12.60
C LEU A 30 2.71 -5.94 13.59
N ASN A 31 2.13 -7.02 13.09
CA ASN A 31 1.59 -8.11 13.91
C ASN A 31 2.69 -9.03 14.47
N ARG A 32 3.72 -9.33 13.68
CA ARG A 32 4.75 -10.32 14.02
C ARG A 32 5.96 -9.71 14.72
N ALA A 33 6.39 -8.53 14.29
CA ALA A 33 7.52 -7.80 14.89
C ALA A 33 7.08 -6.78 15.95
N GLY A 34 5.77 -6.65 16.21
CA GLY A 34 5.23 -5.67 17.16
C GLY A 34 5.81 -5.72 18.57
N LYS A 35 6.39 -6.86 19.00
CA LYS A 35 7.07 -7.03 20.29
C LYS A 35 8.51 -6.49 20.33
N GLY A 36 9.18 -6.36 19.17
CA GLY A 36 10.57 -5.88 19.06
C GLY A 36 10.73 -4.54 18.33
N LEU A 37 9.61 -3.94 17.91
CA LEU A 37 9.61 -2.65 17.22
C LEU A 37 9.53 -1.51 18.23
N SER A 38 10.41 -0.51 18.07
CA SER A 38 10.26 0.75 18.79
C SER A 38 8.92 1.43 18.42
N ALA A 39 8.37 2.21 19.33
CA ALA A 39 7.12 2.95 19.10
C ALA A 39 7.21 3.84 17.85
N THR A 40 8.38 4.44 17.61
CA THR A 40 8.65 5.25 16.42
C THR A 40 8.55 4.43 15.15
N ARG A 41 9.19 3.25 15.10
CA ARG A 41 9.15 2.38 13.91
C ARG A 41 7.74 1.83 13.65
N LYS A 42 6.99 1.52 14.72
CA LYS A 42 5.58 1.12 14.62
C LYS A 42 4.74 2.23 13.97
N LYS A 43 4.89 3.48 14.43
CA LYS A 43 4.22 4.65 13.83
C LYS A 43 4.61 4.87 12.37
N GLU A 44 5.88 4.67 12.00
CA GLU A 44 6.32 4.76 10.60
C GLU A 44 5.63 3.72 9.71
N LEU A 45 5.55 2.47 10.17
CA LEU A 45 4.91 1.37 9.44
C LEU A 45 3.40 1.59 9.32
N GLU A 46 2.74 2.06 10.37
CA GLU A 46 1.32 2.43 10.33
C GLU A 46 1.04 3.54 9.31
N LYS A 47 1.85 4.61 9.31
CA LYS A 47 1.74 5.68 8.31
C LYS A 47 2.02 5.17 6.89
N ALA A 48 3.03 4.31 6.71
CA ALA A 48 3.33 3.72 5.41
C ALA A 48 2.17 2.87 4.88
N LYS A 49 1.51 2.09 5.76
CA LYS A 49 0.29 1.34 5.43
C LYS A 49 -0.83 2.26 4.96
N GLN A 50 -1.08 3.37 5.65
CA GLN A 50 -2.11 4.35 5.27
C GLN A 50 -1.84 4.93 3.88
N ILE A 51 -0.61 5.35 3.59
CA ILE A 51 -0.20 5.87 2.27
C ILE A 51 -0.46 4.82 1.17
N LEU A 52 -0.11 3.55 1.41
CA LEU A 52 -0.38 2.48 0.43
C LEU A 52 -1.87 2.27 0.21
N GLN A 53 -2.69 2.31 1.27
CA GLN A 53 -4.14 2.18 1.15
C GLN A 53 -4.75 3.32 0.34
N GLU A 54 -4.30 4.55 0.56
CA GLU A 54 -4.72 5.72 -0.25
C GLU A 54 -4.35 5.54 -1.72
N ARG A 55 -3.11 5.14 -2.02
CA ARG A 55 -2.66 4.87 -3.39
C ARG A 55 -3.50 3.78 -4.05
N MET A 56 -3.80 2.70 -3.32
CA MET A 56 -4.67 1.63 -3.81
C MET A 56 -6.08 2.14 -4.12
N ARG A 57 -6.66 2.97 -3.25
CA ARG A 57 -7.99 3.59 -3.49
C ARG A 57 -7.97 4.46 -4.74
N LYS A 58 -6.96 5.33 -4.89
CA LYS A 58 -6.79 6.18 -6.08
C LYS A 58 -6.64 5.34 -7.35
N GLN A 59 -5.83 4.28 -7.31
CA GLN A 59 -5.64 3.38 -8.45
C GLN A 59 -6.96 2.70 -8.85
N LYS A 60 -7.73 2.18 -7.90
CA LYS A 60 -9.05 1.58 -8.17
C LYS A 60 -10.02 2.58 -8.80
N GLN A 61 -10.08 3.82 -8.31
CA GLN A 61 -10.94 4.86 -8.89
C GLN A 61 -10.55 5.19 -10.33
N THR A 62 -9.25 5.29 -10.63
CA THR A 62 -8.78 5.53 -12.01
C THR A 62 -9.13 4.38 -12.95
N THR A 63 -8.99 3.13 -12.49
CA THR A 63 -9.38 1.96 -13.29
C THR A 63 -10.89 1.93 -13.54
N GLN A 64 -11.71 2.20 -12.52
CA GLN A 64 -13.17 2.24 -12.65
C GLN A 64 -13.64 3.31 -13.64
N LYS A 65 -13.09 4.53 -13.56
CA LYS A 65 -13.40 5.61 -14.51
C LYS A 65 -13.04 5.24 -15.96
N LYS A 66 -11.93 4.54 -16.18
CA LYS A 66 -11.54 4.08 -17.54
C LYS A 66 -12.51 3.04 -18.09
N VAL A 67 -12.90 2.07 -17.25
CA VAL A 67 -13.85 1.01 -17.66
C VAL A 67 -15.21 1.60 -17.99
N SER A 68 -15.75 2.49 -17.15
CA SER A 68 -17.05 3.12 -17.41
C SER A 68 -17.06 4.06 -18.62
N GLY A 69 -15.95 4.76 -18.89
CA GLY A 69 -15.79 5.57 -20.11
C GLY A 69 -15.75 4.73 -21.39
N THR A 70 -15.08 3.57 -21.34
CA THR A 70 -14.96 2.65 -22.48
C THR A 70 -16.29 1.95 -22.80
N LEU A 71 -17.10 1.64 -21.79
CA LEU A 71 -18.44 1.06 -21.98
C LEU A 71 -19.46 2.06 -22.54
N ARG A 72 -19.28 3.37 -22.32
CA ARG A 72 -20.18 4.40 -22.85
C ARG A 72 -19.86 4.82 -24.29
N SER A 73 -18.71 4.43 -24.83
CA SER A 73 -18.25 4.77 -26.18
C SER A 73 -18.39 3.62 -27.19
N ARG A 74 -19.11 2.55 -26.82
CA ARG A 74 -19.47 1.40 -27.66
C ARG A 74 -20.98 1.30 -27.69
#